data_AF-A0A6N6NJ56-F1
#
_entry.id   AF-A0A6N6NJ56-F1
#
_cell.length_a   1.000
_cell.length_b   1.000
_cell.length_c   1.000
_cell.angle_alpha   90.00
_cell.angle_beta   90.00
_cell.angle_gamma   90.00
#
_symmetry.space_group_name_H-M   'P 1'
#
loop_
_entity.id
_entity.type
_entity.pdbx_description
1 polymer ?
#
loop_
_entity_poly.entity_id
_entity_poly.type
_entity_poly.pdbx_seq_one_letter_code
_entity_poly.pdbx_strand_id
1 'polypeptide(L)'
;MLDYLQGPIWESDPKTGKPETGTDAIDNDEELRRLNHEIQDIFDSYYEFDSHDQACWFNEDQQKADKDKMLTLLSRLTKRLDEINDGSYSIEDLETPRVSAL
;
A
#
# COMPACT_ATOMS: atom_id res chain seq x y z
N MET A 1 -1.84 -7.46 0.17
CA MET A 1 -0.89 -7.61 -0.94
C MET A 1 -1.08 -6.41 -1.86
N LEU A 2 -0.01 -5.79 -2.37
CA LEU A 2 -0.13 -4.66 -3.29
C LEU A 2 -0.54 -5.15 -4.67
N ASP A 3 -1.49 -4.45 -5.27
CA ASP A 3 -1.97 -4.68 -6.63
C ASP A 3 -2.29 -3.33 -7.29
N TYR A 4 -2.38 -3.30 -8.61
CA TYR A 4 -2.69 -2.08 -9.34
C TYR A 4 -4.04 -1.51 -8.87
N LEU A 5 -4.06 -0.22 -8.52
CA LEU A 5 -5.20 0.50 -7.94
C LEU A 5 -5.61 0.02 -6.54
N GLN A 6 -4.77 -0.72 -5.83
CA GLN A 6 -5.08 -1.19 -4.47
C GLN A 6 -3.96 -0.86 -3.50
N GLY A 7 -4.33 -0.15 -2.43
CA GLY A 7 -3.44 0.11 -1.31
C GLY A 7 -3.16 -1.13 -0.46
N PRO A 8 -2.22 -1.03 0.49
CA PRO A 8 -1.85 -2.12 1.39
C PRO A 8 -2.96 -2.54 2.36
N ILE A 9 -3.95 -1.68 2.64
CA ILE A 9 -5.14 -2.02 3.41
C ILE A 9 -6.26 -2.47 2.45
N TRP A 10 -6.70 -3.70 2.60
CA TRP A 10 -7.67 -4.35 1.72
C TRP A 10 -9.00 -4.61 2.47
N GLU A 11 -10.18 -4.27 1.93
CA GLU A 11 -10.43 -3.53 0.68
C GLU A 11 -10.23 -2.01 0.86
N SER A 12 -9.91 -1.29 -0.23
CA SER A 12 -9.90 0.18 -0.22
C SER A 12 -10.36 0.79 -1.54
N ASP A 13 -10.95 1.98 -1.45
CA ASP A 13 -11.39 2.75 -2.62
C ASP A 13 -10.15 3.18 -3.44
N PRO A 14 -10.05 2.80 -4.73
CA PRO A 14 -8.86 3.00 -5.54
C PRO A 14 -8.56 4.47 -5.88
N LYS A 15 -9.52 5.39 -5.70
CA LYS A 15 -9.38 6.81 -6.07
C LYS A 15 -9.01 7.69 -4.89
N THR A 16 -9.35 7.24 -3.68
CA THR A 16 -9.21 8.03 -2.46
C THR A 16 -8.30 7.33 -1.45
N GLY A 17 -8.00 6.05 -1.66
CA GLY A 17 -7.27 5.18 -0.75
C GLY A 17 -8.02 4.96 0.57
N LYS A 18 -9.32 5.26 0.62
CA LYS A 18 -10.13 5.09 1.82
C LYS A 18 -10.28 3.60 2.11
N PRO A 19 -9.84 3.12 3.29
CA PRO A 19 -10.13 1.75 3.68
C PRO A 19 -11.63 1.49 3.80
N GLU A 20 -12.04 0.30 3.37
CA GLU A 20 -13.42 -0.22 3.42
C GLU A 20 -13.43 -1.55 4.19
N THR A 21 -12.69 -1.58 5.31
CA THR A 21 -12.49 -2.79 6.12
C THR A 21 -13.72 -3.17 6.95
N GLY A 22 -14.66 -2.24 7.11
CA GLY A 22 -15.79 -2.38 8.04
C GLY A 22 -15.40 -2.12 9.49
N THR A 23 -14.17 -1.68 9.75
CA THR A 23 -13.67 -1.30 11.07
C THR A 23 -13.63 0.22 11.16
N ASP A 24 -14.53 0.81 11.96
CA ASP A 24 -14.69 2.27 12.06
C ASP A 24 -13.39 3.01 12.39
N ALA A 25 -12.54 2.42 13.25
CA ALA A 25 -11.26 2.99 13.62
C ALA A 25 -10.30 3.10 12.42
N ILE A 26 -10.32 2.12 11.51
CA ILE A 26 -9.46 2.09 10.32
C ILE A 26 -10.06 2.97 9.22
N ASP A 27 -11.35 2.80 8.93
CA ASP A 27 -12.02 3.41 7.77
C ASP A 27 -12.17 4.93 7.88
N ASN A 28 -12.09 5.47 9.10
CA ASN A 28 -12.19 6.91 9.38
C ASN A 28 -10.86 7.55 9.83
N ASP A 29 -9.75 6.82 9.85
CA ASP A 29 -8.45 7.38 10.18
C ASP A 29 -7.82 8.08 8.96
N GLU A 30 -7.66 9.40 9.05
CA GLU A 30 -7.15 10.21 7.94
C GLU A 30 -5.68 9.93 7.60
N GLU A 31 -4.88 9.55 8.59
CA GLU A 31 -3.47 9.23 8.39
C GLU A 31 -3.31 7.88 7.68
N LEU A 32 -4.08 6.86 8.10
CA LEU A 32 -4.13 5.58 7.40
C LEU A 32 -4.58 5.73 5.97
N ARG A 33 -5.66 6.49 5.71
CA ARG A 33 -6.11 6.75 4.32
C ARG A 33 -4.98 7.37 3.48
N ARG A 34 -4.27 8.36 4.03
CA ARG A 34 -3.16 9.03 3.34
C ARG A 34 -2.00 8.07 3.05
N LEU A 35 -1.57 7.30 4.05
CA LEU A 35 -0.50 6.32 3.89
C LEU A 35 -0.88 5.22 2.90
N ASN A 36 -2.12 4.73 2.98
CA ASN A 36 -2.67 3.72 2.09
C ASN A 36 -2.63 4.18 0.63
N HIS A 37 -3.12 5.41 0.37
CA HIS A 37 -3.09 6.00 -0.97
C HIS A 37 -1.68 6.31 -1.46
N GLU A 38 -0.80 6.83 -0.60
CA GLU A 38 0.59 7.14 -0.99
C GLU A 38 1.36 5.87 -1.39
N ILE A 39 1.14 4.77 -0.67
CA ILE A 39 1.74 3.47 -1.00
C ILE A 39 1.17 2.94 -2.33
N GLN A 40 -0.14 3.07 -2.53
CA GLN A 40 -0.81 2.73 -3.79
C GLN A 40 -0.20 3.54 -4.95
N ASP A 41 -0.14 4.87 -4.84
CA ASP A 41 0.38 5.77 -5.89
C ASP A 41 1.80 5.38 -6.32
N ILE A 42 2.66 5.03 -5.36
CA ILE A 42 4.02 4.58 -5.65
C ILE A 42 4.00 3.23 -6.37
N PHE A 43 3.23 2.26 -5.89
CA PHE A 43 3.16 0.95 -6.52
C PHE A 43 2.58 1.02 -7.94
N ASP A 44 1.51 1.79 -8.12
CA ASP A 44 0.87 2.06 -9.40
C ASP A 44 1.84 2.74 -10.38
N SER A 45 2.74 3.59 -9.88
CA SER A 45 3.75 4.27 -10.71
C SER A 45 4.78 3.33 -11.33
N TYR A 46 4.90 2.10 -10.83
CA TYR A 46 5.76 1.08 -11.44
C TYR A 46 5.13 0.46 -12.68
N TYR A 47 3.83 0.67 -12.92
CA TYR A 47 3.18 0.21 -14.13
C TYR A 47 3.25 1.26 -15.23
N GLU A 48 3.71 0.85 -16.38
CA GLU A 48 3.72 1.65 -17.59
C GLU A 48 2.80 1.00 -18.63
N PHE A 49 1.88 1.78 -19.18
CA PHE A 49 0.93 1.31 -20.19
C PHE A 49 1.38 1.72 -21.59
N ASP A 50 1.17 0.83 -22.56
CA ASP A 50 1.56 1.03 -23.96
C ASP A 50 3.06 1.40 -24.14
N SER A 51 3.93 0.84 -23.28
CA SER A 51 5.38 1.04 -23.31
C SER A 51 6.13 -0.28 -23.50
N HIS A 52 7.42 -0.22 -23.86
CA HIS A 52 8.29 -1.40 -24.00
C HIS A 52 7.72 -2.52 -24.91
N ASP A 53 6.97 -2.16 -25.96
CA ASP A 53 6.27 -3.08 -26.86
C ASP A 53 5.27 -4.03 -26.14
N GLN A 54 4.75 -3.60 -24.99
CA GLN A 54 3.79 -4.34 -24.16
C GLN A 54 2.60 -3.44 -23.78
N ALA A 55 1.43 -4.05 -23.59
CA ALA A 55 0.24 -3.33 -23.15
C ALA A 55 0.36 -2.82 -21.70
N CYS A 56 1.09 -3.56 -20.87
CA CYS A 56 1.34 -3.24 -19.47
C CYS A 56 2.71 -3.81 -19.11
N TRP A 57 3.66 -2.94 -18.79
CA TRP A 57 5.01 -3.27 -18.37
C TRP A 57 5.22 -2.86 -16.91
N PHE A 58 5.88 -3.70 -16.12
CA PHE A 58 6.19 -3.41 -14.72
C PHE A 58 7.67 -3.08 -14.54
N ASN A 59 7.94 -1.90 -14.00
CA ASN A 59 9.27 -1.36 -13.81
C ASN A 59 9.93 -1.94 -12.54
N GLU A 60 10.48 -3.15 -12.64
CA GLU A 60 11.19 -3.81 -11.53
C GLU A 60 12.40 -3.01 -11.02
N ASP A 61 13.08 -2.28 -11.90
CA ASP A 61 14.26 -1.50 -11.53
C ASP A 61 13.87 -0.29 -10.67
N GLN A 62 12.78 0.40 -11.04
CA GLN A 62 12.20 1.45 -10.21
C GLN A 62 11.69 0.90 -8.87
N GLN A 63 11.04 -0.25 -8.86
CA GLN A 63 10.59 -0.91 -7.63
C GLN A 63 11.76 -1.20 -6.67
N LYS A 64 12.89 -1.70 -7.19
CA LYS A 64 14.10 -1.95 -6.40
C LYS A 64 14.73 -0.64 -5.91
N ALA A 65 14.75 0.40 -6.75
CA ALA A 65 15.28 1.71 -6.39
C ALA A 65 14.47 2.37 -5.26
N ASP A 66 13.15 2.20 -5.25
CA ASP A 66 12.23 2.74 -4.25
C ASP A 66 12.01 1.81 -3.04
N LYS A 67 12.75 0.70 -2.92
CA LYS A 67 12.60 -0.30 -1.86
C LYS A 67 12.57 0.32 -0.45
N ASP A 68 13.57 1.13 -0.11
CA ASP A 68 13.69 1.73 1.23
C ASP A 68 12.57 2.74 1.52
N LYS A 69 12.12 3.45 0.48
CA LYS A 69 10.98 4.38 0.56
C LYS A 69 9.68 3.60 0.85
N MET A 70 9.45 2.51 0.12
CA MET A 70 8.30 1.64 0.32
C MET A 70 8.29 1.03 1.73
N LEU A 71 9.43 0.50 2.20
CA LEU A 71 9.56 -0.06 3.56
C LEU A 71 9.31 1.00 4.65
N THR A 72 9.78 2.24 4.43
CA THR A 72 9.52 3.34 5.37
C THR A 72 8.03 3.66 5.48
N LEU A 73 7.31 3.66 4.35
CA LEU A 73 5.87 3.91 4.34
C LEU A 73 5.08 2.77 4.98
N LEU A 74 5.41 1.51 4.66
CA LEU A 74 4.81 0.33 5.28
C LEU A 74 5.04 0.32 6.80
N SER A 75 6.24 0.66 7.27
CA SER A 75 6.53 0.76 8.70
C SER A 75 5.68 1.85 9.39
N ARG A 76 5.46 3.00 8.72
CA ARG A 76 4.58 4.06 9.25
C ARG A 76 3.13 3.60 9.29
N LEU A 77 2.66 2.90 8.26
CA LEU A 77 1.31 2.34 8.19
C LEU A 77 1.06 1.34 9.32
N THR A 78 1.92 0.35 9.48
CA THR A 78 1.81 -0.66 10.54
C THR A 78 1.87 -0.01 11.92
N LYS A 79 2.76 0.96 12.13
CA LYS A 79 2.82 1.72 13.38
C LYS A 79 1.51 2.46 13.68
N ARG A 80 0.90 3.10 12.68
CA ARG A 80 -0.38 3.78 12.86
C ARG A 80 -1.52 2.80 13.15
N LEU A 81 -1.54 1.66 12.45
CA LEU A 81 -2.48 0.57 12.74
C LEU A 81 -2.30 0.05 14.17
N ASP A 82 -1.09 -0.12 14.68
CA ASP A 82 -0.86 -0.55 16.07
C ASP A 82 -1.32 0.52 17.08
N GLU A 83 -1.10 1.81 16.80
CA GLU A 83 -1.48 2.92 17.68
C GLU A 83 -2.99 3.04 17.89
N ILE A 84 -3.78 2.79 16.85
CA ILE A 84 -5.25 2.91 16.90
C ILE A 84 -5.94 1.58 17.21
N ASN A 85 -5.18 0.49 17.37
CA ASN A 85 -5.75 -0.82 17.64
C ASN A 85 -6.30 -0.90 19.06
N ASP A 86 -7.62 -0.96 19.17
CA ASP A 86 -8.37 -1.12 20.41
C ASP A 86 -8.68 -2.60 20.75
N GLY A 87 -8.12 -3.53 19.97
CA GLY A 87 -8.38 -4.96 20.03
C GLY A 87 -9.48 -5.45 19.09
N SER A 88 -10.07 -4.56 18.27
CA SER A 88 -11.10 -4.93 17.29
C SER A 88 -10.57 -5.62 16.03
N TYR A 89 -9.26 -5.57 15.76
CA TYR A 89 -8.64 -6.19 14.58
C TYR A 89 -7.23 -6.72 14.84
N SER A 90 -6.77 -7.56 13.91
CA SER A 90 -5.39 -8.05 13.83
C SER A 90 -4.77 -7.65 12.49
N ILE A 91 -3.46 -7.44 12.46
CA ILE A 91 -2.71 -7.07 11.26
C ILE A 91 -2.01 -8.32 10.71
N GLU A 92 -2.25 -8.63 9.44
CA GLU A 92 -1.48 -9.61 8.68
C GLU A 92 -0.62 -8.87 7.64
N ASP A 93 0.68 -8.75 7.91
CA ASP A 93 1.62 -8.06 7.02
C ASP A 93 2.24 -9.01 6.00
N LEU A 94 1.76 -8.93 4.76
CA LEU A 94 2.26 -9.69 3.62
C LEU A 94 3.26 -8.90 2.76
N GLU A 95 3.30 -7.58 2.90
CA GLU A 95 4.02 -6.70 1.99
C GLU A 95 5.42 -6.34 2.47
N THR A 96 5.61 -6.10 3.77
CA THR A 96 6.95 -5.81 4.30
C THR A 96 7.94 -6.95 4.02
N PRO A 97 7.60 -8.24 4.23
CA PRO A 97 8.49 -9.34 3.90
C PRO A 97 8.80 -9.43 2.40
N ARG A 98 7.80 -9.21 1.54
CA ARG A 98 7.96 -9.24 0.07
C ARG A 98 8.88 -8.12 -0.41
N VAL A 99 8.63 -6.88 0.02
CA VAL A 99 9.45 -5.71 -0.36
C VAL A 99 10.86 -5.84 0.20
N SER A 100 11.03 -6.38 1.42
CA SER A 100 12.35 -6.61 2.01
C SER A 100 13.21 -7.60 1.21
N ALA A 101 12.57 -8.52 0.47
CA ALA A 101 13.23 -9.55 -0.33
C ALA A 101 13.57 -9.12 -1.77
N LEU A 102 13.17 -7.92 -2.22
CA LEU A 102 13.55 -7.33 -3.50
C LEU A 102 15.06 -7.08 -3.61
#